data_AF-A0A1Y1RAA9-F1
#
_entry.id   AF-A0A1Y1RAA9-F1
#
_cell.length_a   1.000
_cell.length_b   1.000
_cell.length_c   1.000
_cell.angle_alpha   90.00
_cell.angle_beta   90.00
_cell.angle_gamma   90.00
#
_symmetry.space_group_name_H-M   'P 1'
#
loop_
_entity.id
_entity.type
_entity.pdbx_description
1 polymer ?
#
loop_
_entity_poly.entity_id
_entity_poly.type
_entity_poly.pdbx_seq_one_letter_code
_entity_poly.pdbx_strand_id
1 'polypeptide(L)'
;MKKYEFESLLKSFALFFISLGLFLALIFYLEYRQKIADLDQKLFTQMRLCSFDLQCPDFKIDFSPKGEKQPLFLYHEKDGLSAYFTLPGSKNYYMKISYPPKSYDHDAKEIYYRMVVRFLVLLLIIAILSILFSLYALHPMKKALVTIEEFIRDILHDFNTPISSIVLNSALLKRDAANGEKVERIQQSAQNILMLQENLRAYLRELKSQKESFDAAALISEILPDIQKLYPDITTVLHAKSIPLFTHKGAFKRVLVNLLTNAAKYNKPNGRIDIRFDSQKEKLLIEDTGIGIKNPDKAFERFYTE
;
A
#
# COMPACT_ATOMS: atom_id res chain seq x y z
N MET A 1 16.58 2.31 -11.98
CA MET A 1 15.29 2.90 -11.55
C MET A 1 14.78 3.78 -12.67
N LYS A 2 13.54 3.62 -13.12
CA LYS A 2 12.98 4.52 -14.14
C LYS A 2 12.75 5.91 -13.52
N LYS A 3 12.77 6.98 -14.33
CA LYS A 3 12.69 8.37 -13.85
C LYS A 3 11.47 8.63 -12.95
N TYR A 4 10.31 8.06 -13.28
CA TYR A 4 9.08 8.19 -12.51
C TYR A 4 9.08 7.42 -11.17
N GLU A 5 9.83 6.30 -11.08
CA GLU A 5 9.97 5.54 -9.84
C GLU A 5 10.78 6.35 -8.82
N PHE A 6 11.88 6.95 -9.28
CA PHE A 6 12.70 7.84 -8.47
C PHE A 6 11.89 9.07 -8.02
N GLU A 7 11.11 9.67 -8.93
CA GLU A 7 10.26 10.82 -8.61
C GLU A 7 9.17 10.47 -7.58
N SER A 8 8.52 9.31 -7.69
CA SER A 8 7.52 8.86 -6.70
C SER A 8 8.16 8.56 -5.34
N LEU A 9 9.33 7.93 -5.33
CA LEU A 9 10.08 7.65 -4.11
C LEU A 9 10.48 8.95 -3.43
N LEU A 10 10.98 9.93 -4.18
CA LEU A 10 11.36 11.24 -3.66
C LEU A 10 10.15 12.00 -3.09
N LYS A 11 9.01 12.01 -3.80
CA LYS A 11 7.78 12.67 -3.32
C LYS A 11 7.23 12.03 -2.06
N SER A 12 7.17 10.69 -2.02
CA SER A 12 6.74 9.95 -0.83
C SER A 12 7.68 10.24 0.34
N PHE A 13 8.99 10.11 0.12
CA PHE A 13 9.99 10.39 1.15
C PHE A 13 9.86 11.81 1.67
N ALA A 14 9.78 12.81 0.79
CA ALA A 14 9.66 14.21 1.16
C ALA A 14 8.39 14.47 1.99
N LEU A 15 7.26 13.88 1.62
CA LEU A 15 6.01 14.03 2.37
C LEU A 15 6.13 13.53 3.82
N PHE A 16 6.69 12.33 4.03
CA PHE A 16 6.87 11.77 5.37
C PHE A 16 7.98 12.48 6.15
N PHE A 17 9.12 12.71 5.52
CA PHE A 17 10.26 13.33 6.17
C PHE A 17 9.97 14.77 6.59
N ILE A 18 9.35 15.58 5.73
CA ILE A 18 9.03 16.98 6.04
C ILE A 18 7.95 17.05 7.12
N SER A 19 6.89 16.24 7.05
CA SER A 19 5.82 16.27 8.06
C SER A 19 6.33 15.88 9.46
N LEU A 20 7.06 14.77 9.58
CA LEU A 20 7.65 14.36 10.86
C LEU A 20 8.78 15.29 11.31
N GLY A 21 9.56 15.84 10.37
CA GLY A 21 10.64 16.78 10.64
C GLY A 21 10.12 18.11 11.22
N LEU A 22 9.01 18.64 10.69
CA LEU A 22 8.35 19.83 11.22
C LEU A 22 7.82 19.59 12.64
N PHE A 23 7.21 18.42 12.88
CA PHE A 23 6.75 18.05 14.22
C PHE A 23 7.90 17.92 15.21
N LEU A 24 9.00 17.29 14.81
CA LEU A 24 10.22 17.19 15.63
C LEU A 24 10.82 18.57 15.93
N ALA A 25 10.83 19.48 14.96
CA ALA A 25 11.32 20.85 15.14
C ALA A 25 10.45 21.63 16.15
N LEU A 26 9.13 21.44 16.12
CA LEU A 26 8.23 22.03 17.12
C LEU A 26 8.50 21.48 18.53
N ILE A 27 8.66 20.16 18.66
CA ILE A 27 9.01 19.52 19.95
C ILE A 27 10.33 20.07 20.47
N PHE A 28 11.35 20.15 19.62
CA PHE A 28 12.66 20.70 19.98
C PHE A 28 12.54 22.13 20.52
N TYR A 29 11.75 22.98 19.86
CA TYR A 29 11.53 24.35 20.31
C TYR A 29 10.86 24.42 21.70
N LEU A 30 9.81 23.62 21.90
CA LEU A 30 9.09 23.57 23.18
C LEU A 30 9.99 23.03 24.32
N GLU A 31 10.72 21.94 24.07
CA GLU A 31 11.63 21.36 25.05
C GLU A 31 12.79 22.30 25.38
N TYR A 32 13.31 23.06 24.40
CA TYR A 32 14.37 24.02 24.64
C TYR A 32 13.89 25.16 25.55
N ARG A 33 12.69 25.69 25.28
CA ARG A 33 12.04 26.69 26.13
C ARG A 33 11.84 26.17 27.56
N GLN A 34 11.41 24.91 27.70
CA GLN A 34 11.25 24.28 29.00
C GLN A 34 12.59 24.13 29.73
N LYS A 35 13.66 23.71 29.04
CA LYS A 35 15.00 23.54 29.64
C LYS A 35 15.62 24.84 30.12
N ILE A 36 15.39 25.94 29.39
CA ILE A 36 15.82 27.27 29.84
C ILE A 36 15.02 27.70 31.09
N ALA A 37 13.70 27.46 31.13
CA ALA A 37 12.91 27.73 32.33
C ALA A 37 13.34 26.86 33.53
N ASP A 38 13.68 25.59 33.31
CA ASP A 38 14.24 24.70 34.34
C ASP A 38 15.58 25.25 34.89
N LEU A 39 16.44 25.77 34.01
CA LEU A 39 17.71 26.41 34.38
C LEU A 39 17.47 27.64 35.26
N ASP A 40 16.57 28.53 34.84
CA ASP A 40 16.19 29.73 35.58
C ASP A 40 15.67 29.38 36.98
N GLN A 41 14.77 28.38 37.08
CA GLN A 41 14.22 27.92 38.36
C GLN A 41 15.29 27.28 39.25
N LYS A 42 16.21 26.49 38.68
CA LYS A 42 17.33 25.90 39.40
C LYS A 42 18.25 26.98 39.98
N LEU A 43 18.64 27.95 39.15
CA LEU A 43 19.49 29.07 39.59
C LEU A 43 18.79 29.90 40.67
N PHE A 44 17.50 30.23 40.49
CA PHE A 44 16.73 30.93 41.51
C PHE A 44 16.70 30.18 42.85
N THR A 45 16.52 28.86 42.82
CA THR A 45 16.53 28.03 44.03
C THR A 45 17.89 28.03 44.72
N GLN A 46 18.98 27.96 43.95
CA GLN A 46 20.35 28.06 44.48
C GLN A 46 20.64 29.44 45.06
N MET A 47 20.22 30.52 44.40
CA MET A 47 20.30 31.88 44.93
C MET A 47 19.52 32.03 46.24
N ARG A 48 18.33 31.39 46.33
CA ARG A 48 17.53 31.39 47.56
C ARG A 48 18.26 30.69 48.70
N LEU A 49 18.88 29.53 48.46
CA LEU A 49 19.68 28.83 49.48
C LEU A 49 20.89 29.68 49.92
N CYS A 50 21.62 30.22 48.96
CA CYS A 50 22.72 31.16 49.16
C CYS A 50 22.35 32.38 50.03
N SER A 51 21.10 32.88 49.92
CA SER A 51 20.64 33.98 50.76
C SER A 51 20.53 33.65 52.26
N PHE A 52 20.49 32.35 52.61
CA PHE A 52 20.41 31.88 54.00
C PHE A 52 21.78 31.55 54.61
N ASP A 53 22.68 30.90 53.87
CA ASP A 53 23.97 30.42 54.37
C ASP A 53 25.18 31.28 53.97
N LEU A 54 25.00 32.19 52.99
CA LEU A 54 26.02 33.04 52.39
C LEU A 54 27.19 32.27 51.73
N GLN A 55 27.04 30.97 51.48
CA GLN A 55 28.06 30.12 50.86
C GLN A 55 27.82 29.99 49.35
N CYS A 56 28.35 30.93 48.58
CA CYS A 56 27.96 31.11 47.17
C CYS A 56 29.17 31.24 46.24
N PRO A 57 29.88 30.14 45.93
CA PRO A 57 31.10 30.21 45.10
C PRO A 57 30.83 30.66 43.66
N ASP A 58 29.65 30.31 43.11
CA ASP A 58 29.30 30.57 41.71
C ASP A 58 28.48 31.86 41.51
N PHE A 59 28.10 32.54 42.60
CA PHE A 59 27.24 33.71 42.58
C PHE A 59 27.95 34.94 43.13
N LYS A 60 27.57 36.11 42.63
CA LYS A 60 28.01 37.39 43.19
C LYS A 60 26.96 37.92 44.14
N ILE A 61 27.37 38.29 45.35
CA ILE A 61 26.51 38.95 46.34
C ILE A 61 26.80 40.45 46.31
N ASP A 62 25.75 41.25 46.22
CA ASP A 62 25.79 42.70 46.26
C ASP A 62 24.59 43.25 47.06
N PHE A 63 24.55 44.54 47.35
CA PHE A 63 23.47 45.19 48.08
C PHE A 63 22.87 46.31 47.24
N SER A 64 21.57 46.22 47.00
CA SER A 64 20.81 47.24 46.25
C SER A 64 19.83 47.94 47.19
N PRO A 65 19.67 49.27 47.10
CA PRO A 65 18.58 49.94 47.82
C PRO A 65 17.23 49.35 47.40
N LYS A 66 16.27 49.32 48.34
CA LYS A 66 14.90 48.90 48.05
C LYS A 66 14.28 49.90 47.08
N GLY A 67 13.93 49.42 45.90
CA GLY A 67 13.29 50.18 44.83
C GLY A 67 12.08 49.43 44.29
N GLU A 68 11.82 49.55 42.99
CA GLU A 68 10.65 48.93 42.33
C GLU A 68 10.70 47.39 42.27
N LYS A 69 11.89 46.79 42.41
CA LYS A 69 12.04 45.34 42.31
C LYS A 69 11.55 44.64 43.57
N GLN A 70 10.75 43.61 43.37
CA GLN A 70 10.17 42.81 44.44
C GLN A 70 11.14 41.68 44.84
N PRO A 71 11.25 41.36 46.14
CA PRO A 71 12.06 40.22 46.56
C PRO A 71 11.41 38.90 46.13
N LEU A 72 12.18 37.82 46.08
CA LEU A 72 11.75 36.48 45.67
C LEU A 72 11.30 36.37 44.20
N PHE A 73 11.79 37.27 43.35
CA PHE A 73 11.63 37.18 41.90
C PHE A 73 13.00 37.16 41.21
N LEU A 74 13.02 36.51 40.04
CA LEU A 74 14.18 36.41 39.16
C LEU A 74 14.08 37.48 38.06
N TYR A 75 15.18 38.19 37.83
CA TYR A 75 15.26 39.28 36.86
C TYR A 75 16.40 39.03 35.87
N HIS A 76 16.11 39.20 34.58
CA HIS A 76 17.12 39.21 33.53
C HIS A 76 17.65 40.63 33.35
N GLU A 77 18.90 40.88 33.78
CA GLU A 77 19.53 42.19 33.74
C GLU A 77 20.77 42.19 32.83
N LYS A 78 21.27 43.38 32.48
CA LYS A 78 22.52 43.53 31.70
C LYS A 78 23.74 42.90 32.41
N ASP A 79 23.71 42.86 33.74
CA ASP A 79 24.77 42.29 34.58
C ASP A 79 24.58 40.80 34.86
N GLY A 80 23.62 40.15 34.19
CA GLY A 80 23.29 38.74 34.33
C GLY A 80 21.95 38.50 35.02
N LEU A 81 21.72 37.24 35.37
CA LEU A 81 20.49 36.79 36.02
C LEU A 81 20.57 37.16 37.52
N SER A 82 19.60 37.90 38.04
CA SER A 82 19.66 38.41 39.42
C SER A 82 18.38 38.11 40.20
N ALA A 83 18.52 37.81 41.49
CA ALA A 83 17.41 37.68 42.42
C ALA A 83 17.64 38.55 43.67
N TYR A 84 16.56 39.05 44.24
CA TYR A 84 16.57 39.96 45.38
C TYR A 84 15.97 39.29 46.61
N PHE A 85 16.65 39.43 47.75
CA PHE A 85 16.24 38.84 49.03
C PHE A 85 16.26 39.89 50.15
N THR A 86 15.37 39.73 51.13
CA THR A 86 15.29 40.63 52.27
C THR A 86 16.46 40.42 53.22
N LEU A 87 17.13 41.49 53.63
CA LEU A 87 18.25 41.43 54.57
C LEU A 87 17.74 41.61 56.02
N PRO A 88 17.96 40.65 56.94
CA PRO A 88 17.61 40.82 58.35
C PRO A 88 18.32 42.04 58.95
N GLY A 89 17.56 42.94 59.58
CA GLY A 89 18.11 44.15 60.22
C GLY A 89 18.27 45.38 59.32
N SER A 90 18.07 45.28 58.00
CA SER A 90 18.10 46.44 57.09
C SER A 90 16.72 46.80 56.55
N LYS A 91 16.26 48.02 56.85
CA LYS A 91 15.00 48.54 56.32
C LYS A 91 15.10 49.02 54.87
N ASN A 92 16.29 49.39 54.42
CA ASN A 92 16.46 50.17 53.18
C ASN A 92 17.18 49.41 52.05
N TYR A 93 17.75 48.23 52.31
CA TYR A 93 18.50 47.46 51.31
C TYR A 93 17.95 46.05 51.11
N TYR A 94 18.09 45.54 49.90
CA TYR A 94 17.97 44.13 49.53
C TYR A 94 19.35 43.53 49.31
N MET A 95 19.49 42.25 49.63
CA MET A 95 20.60 41.43 49.16
C MET A 95 20.32 41.04 47.71
N LYS A 96 21.19 41.45 46.79
CA LYS A 96 21.16 41.06 45.38
C LYS A 96 22.14 39.90 45.20
N ILE A 97 21.64 38.77 44.72
CA ILE A 97 22.47 37.63 44.32
C ILE A 97 22.36 37.53 42.81
N SER A 98 23.50 37.55 42.12
CA SER A 98 23.55 37.49 40.66
C SER A 98 24.40 36.34 40.14
N TYR A 99 23.97 35.76 39.03
CA TYR A 99 24.68 34.78 38.25
C TYR A 99 25.30 35.46 37.03
N PRO A 100 26.62 35.36 36.82
CA PRO A 100 27.30 36.08 35.75
C PRO A 100 26.75 35.74 34.36
N PRO A 101 26.61 36.73 33.45
CA PRO A 101 26.01 36.52 32.13
C PRO A 101 26.82 35.53 31.29
N LYS A 102 28.17 35.55 31.40
CA LYS A 102 29.04 34.58 30.72
C LYS A 102 28.80 33.13 31.16
N SER A 103 28.52 32.92 32.45
CA SER A 103 28.24 31.59 33.00
C SER A 103 26.85 31.12 32.56
N TYR A 104 25.86 32.01 32.56
CA TYR A 104 24.52 31.71 32.03
C TYR A 104 24.57 31.35 30.54
N ASP A 105 25.26 32.15 29.73
CA ASP A 105 25.43 31.89 28.30
C ASP A 105 26.13 30.55 28.04
N HIS A 106 27.11 30.19 28.88
CA HIS A 106 27.78 28.91 28.81
C HIS A 106 26.81 27.74 29.07
N ASP A 107 26.05 27.80 30.17
CA ASP A 107 25.11 26.74 30.55
C ASP A 107 23.97 26.60 29.52
N ALA A 108 23.44 27.73 29.04
CA ALA A 108 22.42 27.76 28.00
C ALA A 108 22.95 27.18 26.67
N LYS A 109 24.19 27.48 26.29
CA LYS A 109 24.84 26.86 25.11
C LYS A 109 25.06 25.37 25.27
N GLU A 110 25.43 24.90 26.45
CA GLU A 110 25.60 23.46 26.72
C GLU A 110 24.26 22.72 26.61
N ILE A 111 23.18 23.30 27.12
CA ILE A 111 21.81 22.81 26.92
C ILE A 111 21.48 22.75 25.42
N TYR A 112 21.69 23.86 24.71
CA TYR A 112 21.41 23.96 23.28
C TYR A 112 22.17 22.89 22.46
N TYR A 113 23.49 22.75 22.66
CA TYR A 113 24.31 21.78 21.94
C TYR A 113 23.86 20.34 22.17
N ARG A 114 23.60 19.97 23.44
CA ARG A 114 23.08 18.63 23.78
C ARG A 114 21.75 18.34 23.10
N MET A 115 20.87 19.33 23.03
CA MET A 115 19.59 19.18 22.34
C MET A 115 19.75 19.08 20.83
N VAL A 116 20.62 19.88 20.21
CA VAL A 116 20.88 19.82 18.76
C VAL A 116 21.41 18.45 18.35
N VAL A 117 22.33 17.87 19.12
CA VAL A 117 22.82 16.51 18.85
C VAL A 117 21.68 15.49 18.90
N ARG A 118 20.81 15.54 19.92
CA ARG A 118 19.63 14.66 20.02
C ARG A 118 18.67 14.85 18.84
N PHE A 119 18.42 16.10 18.45
CA PHE A 119 17.57 16.44 17.32
C PHE A 119 18.11 15.83 16.01
N LEU A 120 19.41 15.97 15.74
CA LEU A 120 20.04 15.40 14.54
C LEU A 120 19.96 13.86 14.50
N VAL A 121 20.16 13.20 15.65
CA VAL A 121 20.01 11.74 15.75
C VAL A 121 18.57 11.31 15.45
N LEU A 122 17.58 11.98 16.04
CA LEU A 122 16.17 11.69 15.77
C LEU A 122 15.79 11.99 14.31
N LEU A 123 16.31 13.07 13.73
CA LEU A 123 16.09 13.42 12.33
C LEU A 123 16.64 12.35 11.38
N LEU A 124 17.83 11.79 11.67
CA LEU A 124 18.40 10.69 10.92
C LEU A 124 17.53 9.43 10.99
N ILE A 125 17.02 9.10 12.18
CA ILE A 125 16.11 7.96 12.36
C ILE A 125 14.83 8.18 11.53
N ILE A 126 14.24 9.37 11.58
CA ILE A 126 13.07 9.73 10.77
C ILE A 126 13.37 9.63 9.27
N ALA A 127 14.56 10.04 8.81
CA ALA A 127 14.96 9.90 7.42
C ALA A 127 15.01 8.42 6.99
N ILE A 128 15.63 7.56 7.79
CA ILE A 128 15.72 6.12 7.51
C ILE A 128 14.31 5.49 7.47
N LEU A 129 13.47 5.78 8.47
CA LEU A 129 12.09 5.30 8.52
C LEU A 129 11.26 5.80 7.33
N SER A 130 11.45 7.04 6.91
CA SER A 130 10.76 7.62 5.76
C SER A 130 11.13 6.88 4.46
N ILE A 131 12.41 6.54 4.27
CA ILE A 131 12.86 5.74 3.12
C ILE A 131 12.23 4.35 3.14
N LEU A 132 12.27 3.66 4.29
CA LEU A 132 11.69 2.32 4.44
C LEU A 132 10.19 2.32 4.15
N PHE A 133 9.47 3.30 4.71
CA PHE A 133 8.04 3.47 4.46
C PHE A 133 7.75 3.73 2.97
N SER A 134 8.49 4.63 2.33
CA SER A 134 8.33 4.91 0.90
C SER A 134 8.54 3.67 0.03
N LEU A 135 9.53 2.84 0.34
CA LEU A 135 9.76 1.57 -0.36
C LEU A 135 8.62 0.58 -0.15
N TYR A 136 8.16 0.44 1.10
CA TYR A 136 7.02 -0.42 1.44
C TYR A 136 5.74 0.00 0.69
N ALA A 137 5.43 1.30 0.68
CA ALA A 137 4.23 1.84 0.04
C ALA A 137 4.26 1.70 -1.49
N LEU A 138 5.44 1.83 -2.12
CA LEU A 138 5.59 1.75 -3.57
C LEU A 138 5.64 0.31 -4.12
N HIS A 139 6.07 -0.66 -3.30
CA HIS A 139 6.18 -2.05 -3.72
C HIS A 139 4.87 -2.65 -4.29
N PRO A 140 3.70 -2.56 -3.61
CA PRO A 140 2.45 -3.12 -4.13
C PRO A 140 1.99 -2.41 -5.42
N MET A 141 2.17 -1.09 -5.51
CA MET A 141 1.83 -0.34 -6.73
C MET A 141 2.67 -0.81 -7.92
N LYS A 142 3.98 -1.00 -7.73
CA LYS A 142 4.87 -1.48 -8.78
C LYS A 142 4.47 -2.89 -9.24
N LYS A 143 4.18 -3.78 -8.30
CA LYS A 143 3.72 -5.15 -8.62
C LYS A 143 2.43 -5.12 -9.44
N ALA A 144 1.45 -4.34 -9.02
CA ALA A 144 0.20 -4.17 -9.75
C ALA A 144 0.42 -3.62 -11.17
N LEU A 145 1.30 -2.64 -11.33
CA LEU A 145 1.60 -2.03 -12.63
C LEU A 145 2.27 -3.02 -13.59
N VAL A 146 3.23 -3.82 -13.10
CA VAL A 146 3.86 -4.90 -13.89
C VAL A 146 2.81 -5.94 -14.32
N THR A 147 1.94 -6.37 -13.41
CA THR A 147 0.86 -7.32 -13.74
C THR A 147 -0.09 -6.75 -14.78
N ILE A 148 -0.40 -5.45 -14.73
CA ILE A 148 -1.22 -4.79 -15.77
C ILE A 148 -0.49 -4.74 -17.11
N GLU A 149 0.81 -4.39 -17.12
CA GLU A 149 1.62 -4.36 -18.35
C GLU A 149 1.68 -5.76 -19.01
N GLU A 150 1.86 -6.81 -18.22
CA GLU A 150 1.82 -8.21 -18.68
C GLU A 150 0.46 -8.58 -19.25
N PHE A 151 -0.62 -8.26 -18.52
CA PHE A 151 -1.99 -8.51 -18.97
C PHE A 151 -2.35 -7.80 -20.28
N ILE A 152 -1.97 -6.53 -20.43
CA ILE A 152 -2.19 -5.78 -21.67
C ILE A 152 -1.43 -6.41 -22.83
N ARG A 153 -0.18 -6.83 -22.60
CA ARG A 153 0.64 -7.50 -23.62
C ARG A 153 -0.03 -8.78 -24.11
N ASP A 154 -0.60 -9.56 -23.19
CA ASP A 154 -1.31 -10.79 -23.50
C ASP A 154 -2.56 -10.53 -24.36
N ILE A 155 -3.37 -9.54 -23.99
CA ILE A 155 -4.56 -9.15 -24.79
C ILE A 155 -4.15 -8.70 -26.20
N LEU A 156 -3.11 -7.89 -26.32
CA LEU A 156 -2.63 -7.42 -27.62
C LEU A 156 -2.18 -8.59 -28.50
N HIS A 157 -1.47 -9.56 -27.93
CA HIS A 157 -1.07 -10.77 -28.64
C HIS A 157 -2.30 -11.54 -29.15
N ASP A 158 -3.27 -11.81 -28.27
CA ASP A 158 -4.46 -12.59 -28.60
C ASP A 158 -5.37 -11.88 -29.62
N PHE A 159 -5.37 -10.54 -29.65
CA PHE A 159 -6.05 -9.76 -30.67
C PHE A 159 -5.30 -9.72 -32.01
N ASN A 160 -3.97 -9.65 -32.00
CA ASN A 160 -3.17 -9.53 -33.22
C ASN A 160 -3.37 -10.71 -34.16
N THR A 161 -3.50 -11.94 -33.63
CA THR A 161 -3.67 -13.15 -34.46
C THR A 161 -4.95 -13.11 -35.32
N PRO A 162 -6.16 -12.97 -34.77
CA PRO A 162 -7.38 -12.89 -35.58
C PRO A 162 -7.43 -11.61 -36.43
N ILE A 163 -6.91 -10.46 -35.95
CA ILE A 163 -6.86 -9.23 -36.75
C ILE A 163 -5.97 -9.42 -37.99
N SER A 164 -4.80 -10.04 -37.84
CA SER A 164 -3.88 -10.32 -38.96
C SER A 164 -4.52 -11.27 -39.98
N SER A 165 -5.29 -12.26 -39.50
CA SER A 165 -6.08 -13.15 -40.36
C SER A 165 -7.15 -12.41 -41.15
N ILE A 166 -7.87 -11.47 -40.53
CA ILE A 166 -8.86 -10.61 -41.22
C ILE A 166 -8.18 -9.79 -42.31
N VAL A 167 -7.07 -9.12 -41.99
CA VAL A 167 -6.34 -8.26 -42.94
C VAL A 167 -5.82 -9.08 -44.13
N LEU A 168 -5.22 -10.24 -43.89
CA LEU A 168 -4.71 -11.12 -44.93
C LEU A 168 -5.83 -11.62 -45.86
N ASN A 169 -6.88 -12.21 -45.29
CA ASN A 169 -7.98 -12.77 -46.08
C ASN A 169 -8.76 -11.67 -46.83
N SER A 170 -8.90 -10.47 -46.25
CA SER A 170 -9.50 -9.31 -46.91
C SER A 170 -8.67 -8.82 -48.11
N ALA A 171 -7.34 -8.75 -47.96
CA ALA A 171 -6.44 -8.40 -49.06
C ALA A 171 -6.50 -9.42 -50.20
N LEU A 172 -6.62 -10.71 -49.86
CA LEU A 172 -6.77 -11.79 -50.83
C LEU A 172 -8.14 -11.80 -51.52
N LEU A 173 -9.21 -11.33 -50.87
CA LEU A 173 -10.53 -11.13 -51.50
C LEU A 173 -10.55 -9.95 -52.47
N LYS A 174 -9.83 -8.86 -52.16
CA LYS A 174 -9.69 -7.72 -53.07
C LYS A 174 -8.99 -8.11 -54.39
N ARG A 175 -8.14 -9.14 -54.36
CA ARG A 175 -7.46 -9.70 -55.53
C ARG A 175 -8.31 -10.70 -56.32
N ASP A 176 -9.04 -11.59 -55.62
CA ASP A 176 -9.95 -12.57 -56.23
C ASP A 176 -11.31 -12.52 -55.50
N ALA A 177 -12.29 -11.85 -56.12
CA ALA A 177 -13.59 -11.58 -55.51
C ALA A 177 -14.50 -12.81 -55.34
N ALA A 178 -14.11 -13.97 -55.89
CA ALA A 178 -14.97 -15.15 -56.03
C ALA A 178 -14.61 -16.31 -55.08
N ASN A 179 -14.24 -16.05 -53.82
CA ASN A 179 -13.84 -17.14 -52.92
C ASN A 179 -14.50 -17.05 -51.52
N GLY A 180 -15.60 -17.80 -51.34
CA GLY A 180 -16.39 -17.85 -50.10
C GLY A 180 -15.59 -18.34 -48.88
N GLU A 181 -14.58 -19.19 -49.06
CA GLU A 181 -13.72 -19.68 -47.98
C GLU A 181 -12.98 -18.52 -47.29
N LYS A 182 -12.53 -17.51 -48.04
CA LYS A 182 -11.86 -16.33 -47.48
C LYS A 182 -12.82 -15.47 -46.66
N VAL A 183 -14.07 -15.33 -47.12
CA VAL A 183 -15.13 -14.63 -46.38
C VAL A 183 -15.42 -15.35 -45.07
N GLU A 184 -15.49 -16.68 -45.10
CA GLU A 184 -15.70 -17.51 -43.93
C GLU A 184 -14.55 -17.38 -42.92
N ARG A 185 -13.29 -17.37 -43.37
CA ARG A 185 -12.11 -17.13 -42.50
C ARG A 185 -12.11 -15.75 -41.86
N ILE A 186 -12.55 -14.71 -42.57
CA ILE A 186 -12.75 -13.36 -42.00
C ILE A 186 -13.83 -13.41 -40.93
N GLN A 187 -14.97 -14.03 -41.23
CA GLN A 187 -16.09 -14.15 -40.31
C GLN A 187 -15.70 -14.90 -39.03
N GLN A 188 -15.01 -16.04 -39.15
CA GLN A 188 -14.48 -16.80 -38.02
C GLN A 188 -13.48 -15.98 -37.19
N SER A 189 -12.58 -15.25 -37.84
CA SER A 189 -11.60 -14.40 -37.14
C SER A 189 -12.28 -13.24 -36.40
N ALA A 190 -13.34 -12.64 -36.97
CA ALA A 190 -14.14 -11.62 -36.32
C ALA A 190 -14.93 -12.17 -35.12
N GLN A 191 -15.49 -13.38 -35.26
CA GLN A 191 -16.14 -14.10 -34.14
C GLN A 191 -15.15 -14.40 -33.01
N ASN A 192 -13.90 -14.77 -33.33
CA ASN A 192 -12.86 -14.98 -32.32
C ASN A 192 -12.54 -13.69 -31.55
N ILE A 193 -12.45 -12.54 -32.23
CA ILE A 193 -12.25 -11.23 -31.56
C ILE A 193 -13.43 -10.90 -30.65
N LEU A 194 -14.66 -11.11 -31.11
CA LEU A 194 -15.87 -10.88 -30.31
C LEU A 194 -15.86 -11.75 -29.05
N MET A 195 -15.51 -13.04 -29.17
CA MET A 195 -15.37 -13.95 -28.04
C MET A 195 -14.29 -13.51 -27.06
N LEU A 196 -13.11 -13.08 -27.55
CA LEU A 196 -12.05 -12.55 -26.69
C LEU A 196 -12.49 -11.27 -25.96
N GLN A 197 -13.24 -10.40 -26.65
CA GLN A 197 -13.78 -9.18 -26.06
C GLN A 197 -14.83 -9.46 -24.98
N GLU A 198 -15.73 -10.42 -25.19
CA GLU A 198 -16.69 -10.88 -24.20
C GLU A 198 -15.99 -11.49 -22.98
N ASN A 199 -14.96 -12.31 -23.23
CA ASN A 199 -14.11 -12.89 -22.18
C ASN A 199 -13.43 -11.81 -21.32
N LEU A 200 -12.93 -10.74 -21.94
CA LEU A 200 -12.32 -9.61 -21.25
C LEU A 200 -13.36 -8.82 -20.44
N ARG A 201 -14.53 -8.56 -21.04
CA ARG A 201 -15.65 -7.87 -20.35
C ARG A 201 -16.13 -8.65 -19.13
N ALA A 202 -16.26 -9.96 -19.24
CA ALA A 202 -16.64 -10.84 -18.13
C ALA A 202 -15.59 -10.79 -17.01
N TYR A 203 -14.30 -10.89 -17.34
CA TYR A 203 -13.21 -10.79 -16.37
C TYR A 203 -13.22 -9.46 -15.61
N LEU A 204 -13.41 -8.34 -16.32
CA LEU A 204 -13.48 -7.00 -15.70
C LEU A 204 -14.73 -6.80 -14.82
N ARG A 205 -15.84 -7.48 -15.12
CA ARG A 205 -17.05 -7.48 -14.27
C ARG A 205 -16.87 -8.38 -13.04
N GLU A 206 -16.24 -9.53 -13.20
CA GLU A 206 -16.01 -10.50 -12.11
C GLU A 206 -15.02 -9.98 -11.06
N LEU A 207 -14.02 -9.18 -11.45
CA LEU A 207 -13.15 -8.45 -10.51
C LEU A 207 -13.92 -7.52 -9.56
N LYS A 208 -15.15 -7.13 -9.92
CA LYS A 208 -16.05 -6.29 -9.09
C LYS A 208 -17.16 -7.10 -8.40
N SER A 209 -17.29 -8.39 -8.71
CA SER A 209 -18.32 -9.26 -8.15
C SER A 209 -17.95 -9.65 -6.72
N GLN A 210 -18.92 -9.64 -5.80
CA GLN A 210 -18.72 -10.15 -4.44
C GLN A 210 -18.95 -11.65 -4.39
N LYS A 211 -18.41 -12.31 -3.36
CA LYS A 211 -18.73 -13.71 -3.07
C LYS A 211 -20.18 -13.81 -2.61
N GLU A 212 -20.88 -14.82 -3.07
CA GLU A 212 -22.24 -15.12 -2.67
C GLU A 212 -22.40 -16.61 -2.38
N SER A 213 -23.39 -16.95 -1.53
CA SER A 213 -23.78 -18.34 -1.30
C SER A 213 -24.76 -18.77 -2.39
N PHE A 214 -24.45 -19.86 -3.09
CA PHE A 214 -25.34 -20.43 -4.10
C PHE A 214 -25.19 -21.95 -4.17
N ASP A 215 -26.16 -22.62 -4.77
CA ASP A 215 -26.08 -24.05 -5.06
C ASP A 215 -25.46 -24.28 -6.45
N ALA A 216 -24.28 -24.88 -6.49
CA ALA A 216 -23.60 -25.21 -7.74
C ALA A 216 -24.29 -26.31 -8.55
N ALA A 217 -25.05 -27.22 -7.92
CA ALA A 217 -25.81 -28.23 -8.66
C ALA A 217 -26.93 -27.57 -9.50
N ALA A 218 -27.60 -26.55 -8.94
CA ALA A 218 -28.58 -25.76 -9.65
C ALA A 218 -27.94 -25.00 -10.82
N LEU A 219 -26.79 -24.36 -10.58
CA LEU A 219 -26.05 -23.65 -11.62
C LEU A 219 -25.58 -24.58 -12.75
N ILE A 220 -25.08 -25.78 -12.44
CA ILE A 220 -24.70 -26.77 -13.45
C ILE A 220 -25.93 -27.18 -14.26
N SER A 221 -27.07 -27.42 -13.60
CA SER A 221 -28.33 -27.78 -14.25
C SER A 221 -28.85 -26.68 -15.20
N GLU A 222 -28.54 -25.41 -14.93
CA GLU A 222 -28.82 -24.30 -15.85
C GLU A 222 -27.93 -24.32 -17.10
N ILE A 223 -26.69 -24.81 -17.00
CA ILE A 223 -25.69 -24.81 -18.09
C ILE A 223 -25.85 -26.01 -19.02
N LEU A 224 -26.19 -27.19 -18.48
CA LEU A 224 -26.27 -28.43 -19.26
C LEU A 224 -27.16 -28.37 -20.50
N PRO A 225 -28.35 -27.72 -20.50
CA PRO A 225 -29.19 -27.60 -21.68
C PRO A 225 -28.51 -26.87 -22.85
N ASP A 226 -27.72 -25.83 -22.56
CA ASP A 226 -26.99 -25.09 -23.59
C ASP A 226 -25.89 -25.96 -24.21
N ILE A 227 -25.18 -26.74 -23.39
CA ILE A 227 -24.17 -27.70 -23.86
C ILE A 227 -24.83 -28.78 -24.74
N GLN A 228 -25.96 -29.34 -24.31
CA GLN A 228 -26.71 -30.34 -25.07
C GLN A 228 -27.19 -29.79 -26.42
N LYS A 229 -27.61 -28.52 -26.47
CA LYS A 229 -28.04 -27.86 -27.71
C LYS A 229 -26.89 -27.67 -28.70
N LEU A 230 -25.69 -27.36 -28.20
CA LEU A 230 -24.48 -27.21 -29.00
C LEU A 230 -23.91 -28.57 -29.47
N TYR A 231 -24.06 -29.61 -28.63
CA TYR A 231 -23.52 -30.95 -28.86
C TYR A 231 -24.61 -32.02 -28.63
N PRO A 232 -25.53 -32.22 -29.60
CA PRO A 232 -26.72 -33.06 -29.44
C PRO A 232 -26.41 -34.53 -29.14
N ASP A 233 -25.27 -35.03 -29.65
CA ASP A 233 -24.86 -36.43 -29.54
C ASP A 233 -24.16 -36.74 -28.20
N ILE A 234 -23.96 -35.77 -27.32
CA ILE A 234 -23.27 -35.97 -26.04
C ILE A 234 -24.29 -36.12 -24.91
N THR A 235 -24.19 -37.19 -24.13
CA THR A 235 -25.05 -37.38 -22.95
C THR A 235 -24.40 -36.73 -21.73
N THR A 236 -25.12 -35.83 -21.05
CA THR A 236 -24.63 -35.19 -19.81
C THR A 236 -25.39 -35.71 -18.58
N VAL A 237 -24.66 -36.06 -17.51
CA VAL A 237 -25.27 -36.59 -16.28
C VAL A 237 -24.67 -35.92 -15.04
N LEU A 238 -25.52 -35.28 -14.24
CA LEU A 238 -25.16 -34.70 -12.94
C LEU A 238 -25.55 -35.65 -11.79
N HIS A 239 -24.56 -36.16 -11.06
CA HIS A 239 -24.72 -37.06 -9.90
C HIS A 239 -24.68 -36.30 -8.58
N ALA A 240 -25.37 -35.16 -8.51
CA ALA A 240 -25.45 -34.37 -7.28
C ALA A 240 -26.78 -33.60 -7.24
N LYS A 241 -27.47 -33.66 -6.09
CA LYS A 241 -28.73 -32.92 -5.89
C LYS A 241 -28.51 -31.49 -5.37
N SER A 242 -27.47 -31.28 -4.56
CA SER A 242 -27.13 -29.98 -4.00
C SER A 242 -25.64 -29.90 -3.69
N ILE A 243 -25.03 -28.77 -4.00
CA ILE A 243 -23.61 -28.45 -3.78
C ILE A 243 -23.54 -26.99 -3.30
N PRO A 244 -23.70 -26.72 -1.99
CA PRO A 244 -23.62 -25.35 -1.47
C PRO A 244 -22.19 -24.82 -1.56
N LEU A 245 -22.01 -23.65 -2.20
CA LEU A 245 -20.71 -22.98 -2.34
C LEU A 245 -20.81 -21.51 -1.95
N PHE A 246 -19.74 -20.98 -1.35
CA PHE A 246 -19.58 -19.55 -1.07
C PHE A 246 -18.39 -18.99 -1.86
N THR A 247 -18.66 -18.47 -3.06
CA THR A 247 -17.63 -17.95 -3.97
C THR A 247 -18.21 -16.96 -4.99
N HIS A 248 -17.40 -16.50 -5.94
CA HIS A 248 -17.87 -15.67 -7.05
C HIS A 248 -18.64 -16.52 -8.07
N LYS A 249 -19.97 -16.49 -8.01
CA LYS A 249 -20.86 -17.30 -8.86
C LYS A 249 -20.57 -17.15 -10.35
N GLY A 250 -20.31 -15.92 -10.81
CA GLY A 250 -19.97 -15.65 -12.21
C GLY A 250 -18.70 -16.36 -12.66
N ALA A 251 -17.61 -16.18 -11.92
CA ALA A 251 -16.33 -16.81 -12.22
C ALA A 251 -16.44 -18.35 -12.18
N PHE A 252 -17.20 -18.89 -11.22
CA PHE A 252 -17.45 -20.32 -11.14
C PHE A 252 -18.26 -20.85 -12.32
N LYS A 253 -19.34 -20.14 -12.72
CA LYS A 253 -20.11 -20.45 -13.94
C LYS A 253 -19.19 -20.52 -15.16
N ARG A 254 -18.25 -19.58 -15.28
CA ARG A 254 -17.31 -19.52 -16.40
C ARG A 254 -16.34 -20.71 -16.44
N VAL A 255 -15.81 -21.11 -15.30
CA VAL A 255 -14.99 -22.34 -15.20
C VAL A 255 -15.80 -23.55 -15.66
N LEU A 256 -17.05 -23.69 -15.19
CA LEU A 256 -17.93 -24.79 -15.60
C LEU A 256 -18.18 -24.80 -17.10
N VAL A 257 -18.55 -23.66 -17.69
CA VAL A 257 -18.79 -23.55 -19.14
C VAL A 257 -17.55 -23.95 -19.94
N ASN A 258 -16.37 -23.48 -19.55
CA ASN A 258 -15.11 -23.83 -20.23
C ASN A 258 -14.81 -25.33 -20.17
N LEU A 259 -14.91 -25.93 -18.97
CA LEU A 259 -14.63 -27.36 -18.80
C LEU A 259 -15.65 -28.24 -19.52
N LEU A 260 -16.95 -27.92 -19.42
CA LEU A 260 -18.02 -28.69 -20.07
C LEU A 260 -17.99 -28.56 -21.59
N THR A 261 -17.68 -27.37 -22.11
CA THR A 261 -17.52 -27.16 -23.56
C THR A 261 -16.33 -27.95 -24.09
N ASN A 262 -15.20 -27.97 -23.37
CA ASN A 262 -14.05 -28.80 -23.74
C ASN A 262 -14.39 -30.29 -23.71
N ALA A 263 -15.03 -30.75 -22.63
CA ALA A 263 -15.47 -32.14 -22.46
C ALA A 263 -16.46 -32.60 -23.55
N ALA A 264 -17.27 -31.70 -24.09
CA ALA A 264 -18.19 -32.01 -25.20
C ALA A 264 -17.48 -31.94 -26.56
N LYS A 265 -16.68 -30.90 -26.81
CA LYS A 265 -15.96 -30.66 -28.07
C LYS A 265 -14.98 -31.77 -28.42
N TYR A 266 -14.25 -32.29 -27.43
CA TYR A 266 -13.22 -33.32 -27.61
C TYR A 266 -13.71 -34.73 -27.25
N ASN A 267 -15.02 -34.91 -27.12
CA ASN A 267 -15.61 -36.21 -26.86
C ASN A 267 -15.66 -37.07 -28.13
N LYS A 268 -15.98 -38.35 -27.94
CA LYS A 268 -16.33 -39.25 -29.03
C LYS A 268 -17.82 -39.09 -29.43
N PRO A 269 -18.22 -39.48 -30.65
CA PRO A 269 -19.62 -39.56 -31.03
C PRO A 269 -20.42 -40.43 -30.05
N ASN A 270 -21.62 -39.99 -29.67
CA ASN A 270 -22.45 -40.67 -28.64
C ASN A 270 -21.73 -40.82 -27.28
N GLY A 271 -20.80 -39.91 -26.99
CA GLY A 271 -20.04 -39.87 -25.75
C GLY A 271 -20.86 -39.41 -24.54
N ARG A 272 -20.25 -39.48 -23.37
CA ARG A 272 -20.86 -39.09 -22.09
C ARG A 272 -19.96 -38.12 -21.33
N ILE A 273 -20.58 -37.25 -20.56
CA ILE A 273 -19.96 -36.38 -19.55
C ILE A 273 -20.64 -36.64 -18.20
N ASP A 274 -19.88 -37.08 -17.21
CA ASP A 274 -20.32 -37.36 -15.85
C ASP A 274 -19.80 -36.28 -14.88
N ILE A 275 -20.72 -35.65 -14.15
CA ILE A 275 -20.40 -34.61 -13.16
C ILE A 275 -20.73 -35.16 -11.77
N ARG A 276 -19.72 -35.27 -10.90
CA ARG A 276 -19.85 -35.84 -9.55
C ARG A 276 -19.30 -34.87 -8.52
N PHE A 277 -19.86 -34.88 -7.31
CA PHE A 277 -19.34 -34.10 -6.20
C PHE A 277 -18.96 -35.01 -5.03
N ASP A 278 -17.70 -34.96 -4.63
CA ASP A 278 -17.18 -35.60 -3.42
C ASP A 278 -17.22 -34.58 -2.28
N SER A 279 -18.23 -34.67 -1.43
CA SER A 279 -18.44 -33.74 -0.31
C SER A 279 -17.40 -33.88 0.79
N GLN A 280 -16.74 -35.04 0.93
CA GLN A 280 -15.70 -35.23 1.94
C GLN A 280 -14.40 -34.54 1.55
N LYS A 281 -14.10 -34.50 0.25
CA LYS A 281 -12.90 -33.85 -0.29
C LYS A 281 -13.15 -32.45 -0.83
N GLU A 282 -14.40 -31.99 -0.83
CA GLU A 282 -14.86 -30.75 -1.46
C GLU A 282 -14.45 -30.66 -2.94
N LYS A 283 -14.57 -31.78 -3.67
CA LYS A 283 -14.15 -31.87 -5.08
C LYS A 283 -15.34 -32.03 -6.01
N LEU A 284 -15.42 -31.15 -7.01
CA LEU A 284 -16.26 -31.36 -8.19
C LEU A 284 -15.44 -32.05 -9.27
N LEU A 285 -15.90 -33.20 -9.73
CA LEU A 285 -15.28 -33.99 -10.79
C LEU A 285 -16.14 -33.90 -12.05
N ILE A 286 -15.50 -33.65 -13.20
CA ILE A 286 -16.10 -33.69 -14.52
C ILE A 286 -15.28 -34.70 -15.32
N GLU A 287 -15.92 -35.79 -15.75
CA GLU A 287 -15.30 -36.90 -16.47
C GLU A 287 -15.97 -37.05 -17.83
N ASP A 288 -15.18 -37.09 -18.90
CA ASP A 288 -15.67 -37.32 -20.26
C ASP A 288 -15.11 -38.61 -20.86
N THR A 289 -15.79 -39.15 -21.87
CA THR A 289 -15.40 -40.38 -22.56
C THR A 289 -14.61 -40.15 -23.85
N GLY A 290 -14.01 -38.97 -23.99
CA GLY A 290 -13.36 -38.50 -25.20
C GLY A 290 -11.97 -39.07 -25.45
N ILE A 291 -11.22 -38.36 -26.28
CA ILE A 291 -9.91 -38.79 -26.77
C ILE A 291 -8.78 -38.72 -25.71
N GLY A 292 -9.03 -38.05 -24.59
CA GLY A 292 -8.04 -37.78 -23.56
C GLY A 292 -6.98 -36.74 -23.97
N ILE A 293 -6.01 -36.50 -23.09
CA ILE A 293 -4.90 -35.55 -23.30
C ILE A 293 -3.58 -36.32 -23.20
N LYS A 294 -2.69 -36.23 -24.20
CA LYS A 294 -1.44 -37.01 -24.22
C LYS A 294 -0.41 -36.46 -23.23
N ASN A 295 -0.31 -35.13 -23.11
CA ASN A 295 0.60 -34.43 -22.20
C ASN A 295 -0.21 -33.48 -21.29
N PRO A 296 -0.85 -34.00 -20.22
CA PRO A 296 -1.69 -33.20 -19.33
C PRO A 296 -0.96 -32.00 -18.71
N ASP A 297 0.34 -32.16 -18.41
CA ASP A 297 1.15 -31.11 -17.78
C ASP A 297 1.30 -29.86 -18.66
N LYS A 298 1.21 -30.04 -19.99
CA LYS A 298 1.33 -28.95 -20.97
C LYS A 298 -0.01 -28.34 -21.36
N ALA A 299 -1.14 -28.91 -20.93
CA ALA A 299 -2.47 -28.43 -21.31
C ALA A 299 -2.74 -26.99 -20.83
N PHE A 300 -1.99 -26.51 -19.83
CA PHE A 300 -2.06 -25.15 -19.31
C PHE A 300 -0.94 -24.23 -19.84
N GLU A 301 0.00 -24.76 -20.64
CA GLU A 301 1.02 -23.94 -21.30
C GLU A 301 0.39 -23.13 -22.45
N ARG A 302 0.81 -21.87 -22.58
CA ARG A 302 0.30 -20.98 -23.62
C ARG A 302 0.70 -21.50 -25.01
N PHE A 303 -0.24 -21.44 -25.95
CA PHE A 303 -0.08 -21.84 -27.36
C PHE A 303 0.21 -23.33 -27.61
N TYR A 304 0.03 -24.18 -26.61
CA TYR A 304 0.18 -25.63 -26.76
C TYR A 304 -1.03 -26.27 -27.44
N THR A 305 -0.79 -27.12 -28.43
CA THR A 305 -1.81 -27.92 -29.15
C THR A 305 -1.25 -29.31 -29.48
N GLU A 306 -2.07 -30.35 -29.38
CA GLU A 306 -1.74 -31.76 -29.69
C GLU A 306 -2.49 -32.33 -30.89
#